data_AF-A0A7J5LVY5-F1
#
_entry.id   AF-A0A7J5LVY5-F1
#
_cell.length_a   1.000
_cell.length_b   1.000
_cell.length_c   1.000
_cell.angle_alpha   90.00
_cell.angle_beta   90.00
_cell.angle_gamma   90.00
#
_symmetry.space_group_name_H-M   'P 1'
#
loop_
_entity.id
_entity.type
_entity.pdbx_description
1 polymer ?
#
loop_
_entity_poly.entity_id
_entity_poly.type
_entity_poly.pdbx_seq_one_letter_code
_entity_poly.pdbx_strand_id
1 'polypeptide(L)'
;MKSIKNLISLGYLLMALLVIGIMYIWYKEWCDLEKLEVQNRHIDTFRQESHEIFVFLIELSLSGETVLEWEDADLEHYHYQRMAIDSMLCRFKTIYPTERIDSVRHLLEDKERQMRQIVQVFEQQQAINDKITRQVPIIVQKSVQEQPQKPKRKGFLGIFGKKEKPKPTVTTTMLRSLDRDMITEQQTQSRRLSEHTDSLAVRNAELNRQLHGFIHQMDKKVQADLQKREAEITAMGEQSFMQIGSLTGFVLLLLVISYIIIHRNANRIKRYKQKTTDLIGQLQQSVEQNEALIASRKKAVHTITHELRTPLTAIIGYTSLMEKGNEAVMLDKLITETEKEMQAIREAGLKKDLQELDALTHHLRSSWEILRADQPLRELYKLLHCDGTPDDKTIGNAVKAVLDKGSEIIRLAKEERRKYENG
;
A
#
# COMPACT_ATOMS: atom_id res chain seq x y z
N MET A 1 -14.42 -5.10 20.92
CA MET A 1 -14.05 -3.92 20.11
C MET A 1 -12.54 -3.71 19.95
N LYS A 2 -11.70 -3.80 21.00
CA LYS A 2 -10.23 -3.58 20.90
C LYS A 2 -9.53 -4.44 19.83
N SER A 3 -9.85 -5.74 19.73
CA SER A 3 -9.23 -6.64 18.74
C SER A 3 -9.52 -6.27 17.27
N ILE A 4 -10.69 -5.70 16.95
CA ILE A 4 -11.03 -5.29 15.58
C ILE A 4 -10.26 -4.03 15.18
N LYS A 5 -10.15 -3.05 16.09
CA LYS A 5 -9.37 -1.83 15.84
C LYS A 5 -7.88 -2.14 15.62
N ASN A 6 -7.31 -3.07 16.39
CA ASN A 6 -5.92 -3.50 16.22
C ASN A 6 -5.70 -4.21 14.89
N LEU A 7 -6.66 -5.02 14.42
CA LEU A 7 -6.58 -5.70 13.12
C LEU A 7 -6.60 -4.71 11.95
N ILE A 8 -7.44 -3.67 12.04
CA ILE A 8 -7.52 -2.60 11.04
C ILE A 8 -6.22 -1.79 11.03
N SER A 9 -5.69 -1.44 12.20
CA SER A 9 -4.41 -0.72 12.32
C SER A 9 -3.23 -1.54 11.77
N LEU A 10 -3.21 -2.85 12.00
CA LEU A 10 -2.18 -3.75 11.46
C LEU A 10 -2.25 -3.83 9.93
N GLY A 11 -3.47 -3.84 9.35
CA GLY A 11 -3.67 -3.81 7.90
C GLY A 11 -3.12 -2.53 7.26
N TYR A 12 -3.40 -1.36 7.84
CA TYR A 12 -2.84 -0.09 7.34
C TYR A 12 -1.32 -0.03 7.46
N LEU A 13 -0.74 -0.57 8.54
CA LEU A 13 0.70 -0.65 8.73
C LEU A 13 1.35 -1.57 7.67
N LEU A 14 0.72 -2.69 7.36
CA LEU A 14 1.16 -3.59 6.29
C LEU A 14 1.11 -2.94 4.91
N MET A 15 0.03 -2.18 4.60
CA MET A 15 -0.08 -1.45 3.35
C MET A 15 0.98 -0.35 3.21
N ALA A 16 1.29 0.37 4.30
CA ALA A 16 2.37 1.35 4.30
C ALA A 16 3.73 0.69 4.03
N LEU A 17 4.03 -0.46 4.63
CA LEU A 17 5.25 -1.21 4.37
C LEU A 17 5.35 -1.69 2.93
N LEU A 18 4.25 -2.15 2.33
CA LEU A 18 4.20 -2.54 0.91
C LEU A 18 4.52 -1.36 -0.01
N VAL A 19 3.89 -0.20 0.23
CA VAL A 19 4.13 1.01 -0.58
C VAL A 19 5.57 1.47 -0.47
N ILE A 20 6.14 1.46 0.74
CA ILE A 20 7.56 1.80 0.95
C ILE A 20 8.47 0.79 0.23
N GLY A 21 8.15 -0.51 0.29
CA GLY A 21 8.88 -1.55 -0.42
C GLY A 21 8.86 -1.40 -1.93
N ILE A 22 7.68 -1.10 -2.51
CA ILE A 22 7.52 -0.81 -3.94
C ILE A 22 8.34 0.42 -4.33
N MET A 23 8.24 1.50 -3.54
CA MET A 23 8.97 2.74 -3.80
C MET A 23 10.48 2.54 -3.74
N TYR A 24 10.96 1.72 -2.80
CA TYR A 24 12.39 1.37 -2.70
C TYR A 24 12.88 0.55 -3.89
N ILE A 25 12.13 -0.48 -4.31
CA ILE A 25 12.48 -1.30 -5.47
C ILE A 25 12.50 -0.43 -6.74
N TRP A 26 11.47 0.40 -6.92
CA TRP A 26 11.38 1.32 -8.04
C TRP A 26 12.56 2.30 -8.07
N TYR A 27 12.91 2.88 -6.92
CA TYR A 27 14.07 3.79 -6.82
C TYR A 27 15.39 3.09 -7.14
N LYS A 28 15.61 1.88 -6.62
CA LYS A 28 16.81 1.08 -6.90
C LYS A 28 16.92 0.77 -8.39
N GLU A 29 15.84 0.27 -8.99
CA GLU A 29 15.81 -0.10 -10.40
C GLU A 29 15.98 1.12 -11.30
N TRP A 30 15.42 2.27 -10.90
CA TRP A 30 15.62 3.54 -11.59
C TRP A 30 17.08 4.02 -11.53
N CYS A 31 17.74 3.96 -10.37
CA CYS A 31 19.17 4.28 -10.26
C CYS A 31 20.06 3.35 -11.08
N ASP A 32 19.74 2.06 -11.11
CA ASP A 32 20.49 1.08 -11.90
C ASP A 32 20.31 1.33 -13.41
N LEU A 33 19.09 1.68 -13.84
CA LEU A 33 18.80 2.08 -15.23
C LEU A 33 19.52 3.39 -15.63
N GLU A 34 19.51 4.41 -14.78
CA GLU A 34 20.16 5.69 -15.09
C GLU A 34 21.68 5.52 -15.22
N LYS A 35 22.29 4.67 -14.38
CA LYS A 35 23.70 4.30 -14.51
C LYS A 35 23.99 3.60 -15.84
N LEU A 36 23.12 2.67 -16.27
CA LEU A 36 23.23 2.00 -17.56
C LEU A 36 23.08 2.99 -18.73
N GLU A 37 22.14 3.93 -18.64
CA GLU A 37 21.87 4.91 -19.69
C GLU A 37 23.04 5.89 -19.89
N VAL A 38 23.64 6.40 -18.81
CA VAL A 38 24.84 7.25 -18.88
C VAL A 38 25.98 6.50 -19.54
N GLN A 39 26.23 5.27 -19.11
CA GLN A 39 27.24 4.45 -19.75
C GLN A 39 26.87 4.17 -21.22
N ASN A 40 25.60 3.97 -21.57
CA ASN A 40 25.16 3.68 -22.94
C ASN A 40 25.43 4.85 -23.88
N ARG A 41 25.10 6.07 -23.44
CA ARG A 41 25.44 7.28 -24.19
C ARG A 41 26.92 7.38 -24.52
N HIS A 42 27.81 7.07 -23.57
CA HIS A 42 29.25 7.07 -23.84
C HIS A 42 29.68 6.05 -24.90
N ILE A 43 29.10 4.85 -24.93
CA ILE A 43 29.42 3.83 -25.94
C ILE A 43 28.84 4.22 -27.30
N ASP A 44 27.61 4.74 -27.35
CA ASP A 44 26.98 5.15 -28.60
C ASP A 44 27.72 6.34 -29.23
N THR A 45 28.09 7.34 -28.43
CA THR A 45 28.96 8.43 -28.89
C THR A 45 30.29 7.89 -29.40
N PHE A 46 30.93 6.99 -28.65
CA PHE A 46 32.18 6.37 -29.06
C PHE A 46 32.05 5.58 -30.39
N ARG A 47 30.95 4.85 -30.58
CA ARG A 47 30.64 4.11 -31.81
C ARG A 47 30.47 5.05 -33.00
N GLN A 48 29.75 6.15 -32.80
CA GLN A 48 29.52 7.13 -33.85
C GLN A 48 30.84 7.78 -34.27
N GLU A 49 31.66 8.22 -33.31
CA GLU A 49 32.99 8.77 -33.58
C GLU A 49 33.92 7.75 -34.25
N SER A 50 33.85 6.49 -33.83
CA SER A 50 34.62 5.39 -34.44
C SER A 50 34.25 5.18 -35.90
N HIS A 51 32.95 5.15 -36.20
CA HIS A 51 32.45 4.97 -37.56
C HIS A 51 32.82 6.16 -38.45
N GLU A 52 32.70 7.38 -37.92
CA GLU A 52 33.07 8.60 -38.61
C GLU A 52 34.56 8.60 -38.99
N ILE A 53 35.45 8.23 -38.06
CA ILE A 53 36.88 8.06 -38.34
C ILE A 53 37.11 7.04 -39.46
N PHE A 54 36.40 5.91 -39.46
CA PHE A 54 36.57 4.90 -40.51
C PHE A 54 36.12 5.39 -41.88
N VAL A 55 34.98 6.06 -41.96
CA VAL A 55 34.49 6.62 -43.23
C VAL A 55 35.50 7.62 -43.79
N PHE A 56 35.97 8.56 -42.95
CA PHE A 56 36.96 9.56 -43.37
C PHE A 56 38.31 8.92 -43.75
N LEU A 57 38.76 7.90 -43.03
CA LEU A 57 40.00 7.19 -43.36
C LEU A 57 39.91 6.43 -44.69
N ILE A 58 38.76 5.85 -45.00
CA ILE A 58 38.51 5.21 -46.30
C ILE A 58 38.51 6.27 -47.41
N GLU A 59 37.86 7.41 -47.18
CA GLU A 59 37.81 8.53 -48.13
C GLU A 59 39.23 9.03 -48.47
N LEU A 60 40.06 9.39 -47.48
CA LEU A 60 41.46 9.78 -47.68
C LEU A 60 42.35 8.67 -48.26
N SER A 61 42.00 7.40 -48.01
CA SER A 61 42.67 6.27 -48.65
C SER A 61 42.41 6.30 -50.16
N LEU A 62 41.16 6.52 -50.55
CA LEU A 62 40.68 6.54 -51.93
C LEU A 62 41.08 7.80 -52.70
N SER A 63 41.16 8.98 -52.06
CA SER A 63 41.52 10.23 -52.75
C SER A 63 42.88 10.15 -53.48
N GLY A 64 43.77 9.24 -53.07
CA GLY A 64 45.04 9.01 -53.76
C GLY A 64 44.92 8.49 -55.20
N GLU A 65 43.76 8.00 -55.62
CA GLU A 65 43.53 7.51 -56.98
C GLU A 65 43.35 8.66 -57.99
N THR A 66 42.92 9.85 -57.55
CA THR A 66 42.67 11.01 -58.42
C THR A 66 43.78 12.05 -58.40
N VAL A 67 44.93 11.75 -57.77
CA VAL A 67 46.07 12.67 -57.56
C VAL A 67 46.58 13.36 -58.83
N LEU A 68 46.42 12.73 -60.00
CA LEU A 68 46.88 13.30 -61.28
C LEU A 68 46.00 14.45 -61.79
N GLU A 69 44.80 14.63 -61.24
CA GLU A 69 43.84 15.67 -61.62
C GLU A 69 43.79 16.83 -60.61
N TRP A 70 44.59 16.78 -59.55
CA TRP A 70 44.51 17.72 -58.44
C TRP A 70 45.09 19.10 -58.76
N GLU A 71 44.37 20.13 -58.33
CA GLU A 71 44.89 21.49 -58.21
C GLU A 71 45.34 21.80 -56.77
N ASP A 72 45.99 22.94 -56.55
CA ASP A 72 46.42 23.39 -55.21
C ASP A 72 45.27 23.41 -54.18
N ALA A 73 44.05 23.72 -54.61
CA ALA A 73 42.86 23.74 -53.75
C ALA A 73 42.47 22.34 -53.23
N ASP A 74 42.62 21.30 -54.04
CA ASP A 74 42.34 19.90 -53.64
C ASP A 74 43.38 19.41 -52.62
N LEU A 75 44.59 19.92 -52.74
CA LEU A 75 45.70 19.60 -51.85
C LEU A 75 45.50 20.23 -50.47
N GLU A 76 45.00 21.47 -50.42
CA GLU A 76 44.54 22.10 -49.18
C GLU A 76 43.34 21.37 -48.56
N HIS A 77 42.39 20.92 -49.39
CA HIS A 77 41.24 20.14 -48.92
C HIS A 77 41.69 18.83 -48.26
N TYR A 78 42.59 18.10 -48.91
CA TYR A 78 43.19 16.87 -48.37
C TYR A 78 43.92 17.13 -47.05
N HIS A 79 44.69 18.21 -46.97
CA HIS A 79 45.38 18.61 -45.74
C HIS A 79 44.41 18.87 -44.59
N TYR A 80 43.32 19.60 -44.84
CA TYR A 80 42.29 19.89 -43.85
C TYR A 80 41.62 18.61 -43.33
N GLN A 81 41.22 17.71 -44.25
CA GLN A 81 40.63 16.42 -43.89
C GLN A 81 41.59 15.57 -43.06
N ARG A 82 42.89 15.53 -43.40
CA ARG A 82 43.90 14.83 -42.60
C ARG A 82 44.03 15.43 -41.20
N MET A 83 44.04 16.75 -41.05
CA MET A 83 44.11 17.42 -39.75
C MET A 83 42.90 17.14 -38.87
N ALA A 84 41.70 17.07 -39.46
CA ALA A 84 40.49 16.68 -38.74
C ALA A 84 40.61 15.25 -38.16
N ILE A 85 41.10 14.31 -38.96
CA ILE A 85 41.36 12.93 -38.49
C ILE A 85 42.46 12.87 -37.44
N ASP A 86 43.52 13.65 -37.60
CA ASP A 86 44.62 13.67 -36.64
C ASP A 86 44.13 14.09 -35.24
N SER A 87 43.25 15.10 -35.18
CA SER A 87 42.57 15.54 -33.97
C SER A 87 41.67 14.44 -33.37
N MET A 88 40.87 13.76 -34.20
CA MET A 88 40.03 12.65 -33.76
C MET A 88 40.86 11.48 -33.23
N LEU A 89 41.92 11.07 -33.94
CA LEU A 89 42.83 10.00 -33.51
C LEU A 89 43.52 10.34 -32.17
N CYS A 90 43.84 11.61 -31.92
CA CYS A 90 44.37 12.04 -30.63
C CYS A 90 43.38 11.84 -29.48
N ARG A 91 42.07 12.02 -29.69
CA ARG A 91 41.04 11.74 -28.67
C ARG A 91 41.02 10.25 -28.30
N PHE A 92 41.17 9.37 -29.30
CA PHE A 92 41.20 7.91 -29.12
C PHE A 92 42.46 7.39 -28.41
N LYS A 93 43.54 8.19 -28.37
CA LYS A 93 44.79 7.87 -27.66
C LYS A 93 44.59 7.62 -26.16
N THR A 94 43.50 8.15 -25.59
CA THR A 94 43.14 7.95 -24.17
C THR A 94 42.53 6.57 -23.88
N ILE A 95 42.02 5.87 -24.90
CA ILE A 95 41.24 4.63 -24.76
C ILE A 95 41.98 3.42 -25.38
N TYR A 96 42.99 3.67 -26.23
CA TYR A 96 43.68 2.66 -27.04
C TYR A 96 45.21 2.76 -26.96
N PRO A 97 45.93 1.67 -27.33
CA PRO A 97 47.38 1.68 -27.40
C PRO A 97 47.88 2.77 -28.35
N THR A 98 48.76 3.62 -27.83
CA THR A 98 49.29 4.80 -28.52
C THR A 98 50.10 4.44 -29.77
N GLU A 99 50.76 3.27 -29.76
CA GLU A 99 51.70 2.84 -30.80
C GLU A 99 51.06 2.70 -32.19
N ARG A 100 49.84 2.13 -32.28
CA ARG A 100 49.15 1.94 -33.57
C ARG A 100 48.57 3.24 -34.12
N ILE A 101 48.05 4.08 -33.23
CA ILE A 101 47.53 5.40 -33.61
C ILE A 101 48.66 6.26 -34.16
N ASP A 102 49.82 6.27 -33.49
CA ASP A 102 50.98 7.02 -33.94
C ASP A 102 51.52 6.50 -35.30
N SER A 103 51.45 5.19 -35.55
CA SER A 103 51.80 4.60 -36.84
C SER A 103 50.86 5.02 -37.98
N VAL A 104 49.55 5.02 -37.76
CA VAL A 104 48.56 5.49 -38.75
C VAL A 104 48.75 6.98 -39.05
N ARG A 105 49.02 7.79 -38.02
CA ARG A 105 49.29 9.24 -38.18
C ARG A 105 50.51 9.50 -39.06
N HIS A 106 51.62 8.79 -38.81
CA HIS A 106 52.82 8.91 -39.63
C HIS A 106 52.62 8.44 -41.07
N LEU A 107 51.85 7.36 -41.30
CA LEU A 107 51.56 6.92 -42.66
C LEU A 107 50.70 7.93 -43.44
N LEU A 108 49.73 8.58 -42.78
CA LEU A 108 48.94 9.64 -43.40
C LEU A 108 49.78 10.87 -43.74
N GLU A 109 50.72 11.24 -42.87
CA GLU A 109 51.67 12.33 -43.12
C GLU A 109 52.61 12.02 -44.29
N ASP A 110 53.16 10.79 -44.34
CA ASP A 110 54.03 10.35 -45.42
C ASP A 110 53.27 10.33 -46.75
N LYS A 111 52.00 9.88 -46.74
CA LYS A 111 51.12 9.89 -47.92
C LYS A 111 50.87 11.31 -48.44
N GLU A 112 50.52 12.27 -47.58
CA GLU A 112 50.34 13.67 -47.97
C GLU A 112 51.63 14.25 -48.59
N ARG A 113 52.79 13.92 -48.02
CA ARG A 113 54.09 14.36 -48.56
C ARG A 113 54.34 13.79 -49.96
N GLN A 114 54.03 12.52 -50.20
CA GLN A 114 54.20 11.90 -51.52
C GLN A 114 53.22 12.47 -52.56
N MET A 115 51.97 12.73 -52.18
CA MET A 115 50.98 13.38 -53.06
C MET A 115 51.44 14.77 -53.49
N ARG A 116 51.97 15.58 -52.56
CA ARG A 116 52.59 16.88 -52.87
C ARG A 116 53.74 16.77 -53.86
N GLN A 117 54.59 15.76 -53.71
CA GLN A 117 55.70 15.55 -54.65
C GLN A 117 55.19 15.17 -56.05
N ILE A 118 54.13 14.36 -56.14
CA ILE A 118 53.54 13.96 -57.43
C ILE A 118 52.93 15.17 -58.14
N VAL A 119 52.14 15.99 -57.44
CA VAL A 119 51.52 17.20 -58.01
C VAL A 119 52.60 18.17 -58.51
N GLN A 120 53.65 18.43 -57.71
CA GLN A 120 54.75 19.30 -58.13
C GLN A 120 55.50 18.79 -59.38
N VAL A 121 55.74 17.47 -59.47
CA VAL A 121 56.40 16.89 -60.66
C VAL A 121 55.47 16.97 -61.87
N PHE A 122 54.16 16.79 -61.69
CA PHE A 122 53.16 16.90 -62.74
C PHE A 122 53.03 18.33 -63.27
N GLU A 123 52.97 19.34 -62.40
CA GLU A 123 52.98 20.75 -62.79
C GLU A 123 54.24 21.13 -63.58
N GLN A 124 55.41 20.65 -63.14
CA GLN A 124 56.66 20.86 -63.88
C GLN A 124 56.63 20.22 -65.27
N GLN A 125 56.02 19.03 -65.38
CA GLN A 125 55.85 18.35 -66.66
C GLN A 125 54.90 19.12 -67.59
N GLN A 126 53.82 19.69 -67.05
CA GLN A 126 52.90 20.53 -67.80
C GLN A 126 53.55 21.84 -68.24
N ALA A 127 54.37 22.47 -67.41
CA ALA A 127 55.14 23.66 -67.76
C ALA A 127 56.16 23.40 -68.89
N ILE A 128 56.81 22.23 -68.89
CA ILE A 128 57.68 21.79 -69.99
C ILE A 128 56.86 21.56 -71.26
N ASN A 129 55.69 20.93 -71.16
CA ASN A 129 54.80 20.70 -72.29
C ASN A 129 54.25 22.00 -72.91
N ASP A 130 53.96 23.00 -72.08
CA ASP A 130 53.58 24.35 -72.53
C ASP A 130 54.75 25.06 -73.22
N LYS A 131 55.98 24.91 -72.68
CA LYS A 131 57.20 25.44 -73.29
C LYS A 131 57.46 24.78 -74.65
N ILE A 132 57.23 23.47 -74.79
CA ILE A 132 57.28 22.74 -76.07
C ILE A 132 56.29 23.36 -77.05
N THR A 133 55.03 23.48 -76.65
CA THR A 133 53.93 23.99 -77.48
C THR A 133 54.19 25.43 -77.95
N ARG A 134 54.87 26.25 -77.13
CA ARG A 134 55.24 27.64 -77.49
C ARG A 134 56.52 27.73 -78.33
N GLN A 135 57.54 26.92 -78.07
CA GLN A 135 58.85 27.05 -78.73
C GLN A 135 58.95 26.31 -80.06
N VAL A 136 58.28 25.16 -80.21
CA VAL A 136 58.30 24.38 -81.46
C VAL A 136 57.80 25.21 -82.66
N PRO A 137 56.68 25.94 -82.59
CA PRO A 137 56.23 26.79 -83.70
C PRO A 137 57.19 27.93 -84.02
N ILE A 138 57.81 28.55 -83.01
CA ILE A 138 58.76 29.67 -83.19
C ILE A 138 60.02 29.22 -83.93
N ILE A 139 60.50 28.01 -83.63
CA ILE A 139 61.70 27.46 -84.29
C ILE A 139 61.37 27.00 -85.72
N VAL A 140 60.17 26.41 -85.92
CA VAL A 140 59.67 26.10 -87.27
C VAL A 140 59.51 27.40 -88.09
N GLN A 141 58.98 28.47 -87.51
CA GLN A 141 58.83 29.76 -88.18
C GLN A 141 60.18 30.41 -88.53
N LYS A 142 61.17 30.36 -87.62
CA LYS A 142 62.56 30.80 -87.90
C LYS A 142 63.21 29.96 -89.00
N SER A 143 62.90 28.67 -89.11
CA SER A 143 63.39 27.81 -90.20
C SER A 143 62.77 28.12 -91.56
N VAL A 144 61.52 28.62 -91.58
CA VAL A 144 60.86 29.11 -92.81
C VAL A 144 61.47 30.44 -93.28
N GLN A 145 62.02 31.24 -92.35
CA GLN A 145 62.69 32.51 -92.64
C GLN A 145 64.16 32.35 -93.08
N GLU A 146 64.83 31.26 -92.68
CA GLU A 146 66.14 30.89 -93.21
C GLU A 146 66.00 30.23 -94.60
N GLN A 147 66.20 31.02 -95.66
CA GLN A 147 66.29 30.49 -97.02
C GLN A 147 67.34 29.36 -97.12
N PRO A 148 67.06 28.23 -97.80
CA PRO A 148 68.09 27.29 -98.17
C PRO A 148 69.06 27.97 -99.13
N GLN A 149 70.31 28.21 -98.71
CA GLN A 149 71.35 28.65 -99.64
C GLN A 149 71.52 27.57 -100.71
N LYS A 150 71.10 27.90 -101.95
CA LYS A 150 71.26 27.04 -103.12
C LYS A 150 72.72 26.60 -103.23
N PRO A 151 73.01 25.31 -103.49
CA PRO A 151 74.38 24.86 -103.69
C PRO A 151 74.98 25.60 -104.91
N LYS A 152 76.02 26.42 -104.69
CA LYS A 152 76.77 27.03 -105.78
C LYS A 152 77.56 25.94 -106.52
N ARG A 153 77.06 25.53 -107.68
CA ARG A 153 77.81 24.73 -108.66
C ARG A 153 78.87 25.62 -109.31
N LYS A 154 80.16 25.32 -109.08
CA LYS A 154 81.27 25.95 -109.78
C LYS A 154 81.65 25.09 -111.00
N GLY A 155 81.37 25.61 -112.20
CA GLY A 155 82.12 25.45 -113.47
C GLY A 155 82.48 24.08 -114.07
N PHE A 156 81.98 23.88 -115.29
CA PHE A 156 82.65 23.36 -116.52
C PHE A 156 83.40 22.00 -116.50
N LEU A 157 82.87 21.06 -117.31
CA LEU A 157 83.47 19.81 -117.84
C LEU A 157 83.90 18.70 -116.83
N GLY A 158 83.12 17.61 -116.84
CA GLY A 158 83.67 16.25 -116.90
C GLY A 158 84.29 15.63 -115.63
N ILE A 159 83.46 14.85 -114.91
CA ILE A 159 83.79 13.67 -114.08
C ILE A 159 84.63 13.92 -112.80
N PHE A 160 84.07 13.54 -111.64
CA PHE A 160 84.57 13.68 -110.25
C PHE A 160 84.41 15.03 -109.54
N GLY A 161 83.17 15.31 -109.09
CA GLY A 161 82.92 16.22 -107.98
C GLY A 161 82.41 15.46 -106.76
N LYS A 162 83.24 15.30 -105.71
CA LYS A 162 82.77 14.86 -104.38
C LYS A 162 81.68 15.84 -103.93
N LYS A 163 80.47 15.33 -103.69
CA LYS A 163 79.41 16.08 -103.00
C LYS A 163 79.83 16.21 -101.53
N GLU A 164 80.29 17.38 -101.12
CA GLU A 164 80.39 17.71 -99.70
C GLU A 164 78.97 17.67 -99.12
N LYS A 165 78.75 16.82 -98.11
CA LYS A 165 77.48 16.78 -97.38
C LYS A 165 77.24 18.20 -96.83
N PRO A 166 76.04 18.78 -96.99
CA PRO A 166 75.77 20.13 -96.48
C PRO A 166 76.07 20.16 -94.98
N LYS A 167 76.89 21.12 -94.54
CA LYS A 167 77.08 21.41 -93.11
C LYS A 167 75.69 21.69 -92.53
N PRO A 168 75.31 21.07 -91.40
CA PRO A 168 74.01 21.33 -90.80
C PRO A 168 73.93 22.83 -90.48
N THR A 169 72.94 23.51 -91.05
CA THR A 169 72.57 24.88 -90.68
C THR A 169 72.41 24.94 -89.16
N VAL A 170 72.93 25.98 -88.53
CA VAL A 170 72.97 26.18 -87.07
C VAL A 170 71.60 25.89 -86.42
N THR A 171 70.51 26.24 -87.12
CA THR A 171 69.12 26.01 -86.74
C THR A 171 68.72 24.53 -86.66
N THR A 172 69.20 23.66 -87.57
CA THR A 172 68.95 22.21 -87.50
C THR A 172 69.69 21.56 -86.33
N THR A 173 70.87 22.08 -85.98
CA THR A 173 71.63 21.62 -84.81
C THR A 173 70.96 22.08 -83.51
N MET A 174 70.46 23.32 -83.45
CA MET A 174 69.73 23.85 -82.29
C MET A 174 68.37 23.15 -82.06
N LEU A 175 67.64 22.83 -83.13
CA LEU A 175 66.36 22.12 -83.02
C LEU A 175 66.57 20.68 -82.55
N ARG A 176 67.61 20.00 -83.05
CA ARG A 176 67.98 18.65 -82.58
C ARG A 176 68.53 18.64 -81.16
N SER A 177 69.30 19.66 -80.74
CA SER A 177 69.77 19.73 -79.35
C SER A 177 68.61 20.01 -78.40
N LEU A 178 67.71 20.94 -78.76
CA LEU A 178 66.52 21.22 -77.97
C LEU A 178 65.60 19.99 -77.89
N ASP A 179 65.30 19.33 -79.01
CA ASP A 179 64.51 18.10 -79.05
C ASP A 179 65.12 17.00 -78.18
N ARG A 180 66.45 16.82 -78.25
CA ARG A 180 67.15 15.80 -77.46
C ARG A 180 67.18 16.12 -75.97
N ASP A 181 67.55 17.35 -75.59
CA ASP A 181 67.60 17.79 -74.20
C ASP A 181 66.21 17.70 -73.55
N MET A 182 65.18 18.11 -74.29
CA MET A 182 63.79 18.12 -73.85
C MET A 182 63.18 16.72 -73.75
N ILE A 183 63.48 15.81 -74.69
CA ILE A 183 63.12 14.39 -74.59
C ILE A 183 63.79 13.76 -73.37
N THR A 184 65.07 14.07 -73.10
CA THR A 184 65.75 13.54 -71.91
C THR A 184 65.18 14.09 -70.61
N GLU A 185 64.78 15.36 -70.58
CA GLU A 185 64.14 15.99 -69.40
C GLU A 185 62.76 15.38 -69.14
N GLN A 186 61.96 15.18 -70.20
CA GLN A 186 60.65 14.51 -70.14
C GLN A 186 60.77 13.04 -69.70
N GLN A 187 61.73 12.28 -70.23
CA GLN A 187 61.99 10.90 -69.81
C GLN A 187 62.40 10.83 -68.33
N THR A 188 63.21 11.79 -67.86
CA THR A 188 63.67 11.85 -66.47
C THR A 188 62.53 12.21 -65.51
N GLN A 189 61.61 13.09 -65.91
CA GLN A 189 60.42 13.40 -65.11
C GLN A 189 59.40 12.26 -65.11
N SER A 190 59.13 11.63 -66.26
CA SER A 190 58.23 10.47 -66.34
C SER A 190 58.74 9.30 -65.49
N ARG A 191 60.06 9.07 -65.45
CA ARG A 191 60.66 8.07 -64.57
C ARG A 191 60.47 8.42 -63.08
N ARG A 192 60.70 9.68 -62.69
CA ARG A 192 60.45 10.15 -61.32
C ARG A 192 58.97 10.01 -60.93
N LEU A 193 58.05 10.32 -61.83
CA LEU A 193 56.61 10.15 -61.61
C LEU A 193 56.27 8.68 -61.37
N SER A 194 56.80 7.77 -62.18
CA SER A 194 56.62 6.32 -61.98
C SER A 194 57.14 5.86 -60.62
N GLU A 195 58.33 6.30 -60.21
CA GLU A 195 58.91 5.96 -58.91
C GLU A 195 58.04 6.48 -57.75
N HIS A 196 57.48 7.68 -57.86
CA HIS A 196 56.57 8.23 -56.88
C HIS A 196 55.20 7.52 -56.85
N THR A 197 54.66 7.15 -58.01
CA THR A 197 53.39 6.39 -58.12
C THR A 197 53.52 4.98 -57.56
N ASP A 198 54.63 4.29 -57.84
CA ASP A 198 54.92 2.96 -57.28
C ASP A 198 55.08 3.02 -55.75
N SER A 199 55.80 4.03 -55.26
CA SER A 199 55.93 4.28 -53.81
C SER A 199 54.57 4.59 -53.16
N LEU A 200 53.73 5.39 -53.81
CA LEU A 200 52.38 5.70 -53.33
C LEU A 200 51.52 4.43 -53.24
N ALA A 201 51.59 3.54 -54.23
CA ALA A 201 50.85 2.28 -54.22
C ALA A 201 51.28 1.37 -53.06
N VAL A 202 52.59 1.23 -52.80
CA VAL A 202 53.12 0.47 -51.66
C VAL A 202 52.65 1.06 -50.33
N ARG A 203 52.68 2.39 -50.19
CA ARG A 203 52.22 3.08 -48.98
C ARG A 203 50.71 2.96 -48.79
N ASN A 204 49.92 3.02 -49.86
CA ASN A 204 48.47 2.84 -49.77
C ASN A 204 48.12 1.41 -49.34
N ALA A 205 48.86 0.41 -49.83
CA ALA A 205 48.71 -0.98 -49.38
C ALA A 205 49.04 -1.16 -47.89
N GLU A 206 50.13 -0.56 -47.40
CA GLU A 206 50.49 -0.63 -45.97
C GLU A 206 49.50 0.14 -45.09
N LEU A 207 49.04 1.31 -45.52
CA LEU A 207 48.00 2.07 -44.84
C LEU A 207 46.71 1.25 -44.73
N ASN A 208 46.24 0.66 -45.83
CA ASN A 208 45.06 -0.20 -45.84
C ASN A 208 45.24 -1.42 -44.92
N ARG A 209 46.43 -2.03 -44.87
CA ARG A 209 46.74 -3.14 -43.95
C ARG A 209 46.65 -2.71 -42.48
N GLN A 210 47.23 -1.56 -42.13
CA GLN A 210 47.18 -1.04 -40.77
C GLN A 210 45.77 -0.60 -40.36
N LEU A 211 45.03 0.04 -41.28
CA LEU A 211 43.63 0.40 -41.10
C LEU A 211 42.78 -0.84 -40.84
N HIS A 212 42.94 -1.90 -41.63
CA HIS A 212 42.19 -3.13 -41.42
C HIS A 212 42.51 -3.79 -40.06
N GLY A 213 43.78 -3.76 -39.66
CA GLY A 213 44.19 -4.21 -38.34
C GLY A 213 43.64 -3.35 -37.20
N PHE A 214 43.51 -2.05 -37.39
CA PHE A 214 42.92 -1.11 -36.44
C PHE A 214 41.40 -1.28 -36.34
N ILE A 215 40.71 -1.40 -37.47
CA ILE A 215 39.27 -1.73 -37.58
C ILE A 215 38.97 -3.01 -36.79
N HIS A 216 39.72 -4.08 -37.04
CA HIS A 216 39.49 -5.36 -36.38
C HIS A 216 39.66 -5.27 -34.85
N GLN A 217 40.63 -4.50 -34.37
CA GLN A 217 40.82 -4.30 -32.93
C GLN A 217 39.70 -3.47 -32.30
N MET A 218 39.24 -2.42 -32.99
CA MET A 218 38.13 -1.61 -32.53
C MET A 218 36.83 -2.41 -32.50
N ASP A 219 36.53 -3.16 -33.56
CA ASP A 219 35.34 -3.99 -33.64
C ASP A 219 35.34 -5.05 -32.52
N LYS A 220 36.48 -5.70 -32.28
CA LYS A 220 36.66 -6.63 -31.17
C LYS A 220 36.43 -5.97 -29.80
N LYS A 221 36.91 -4.74 -29.59
CA LYS A 221 36.70 -4.03 -28.31
C LYS A 221 35.24 -3.63 -28.13
N VAL A 222 34.61 -3.09 -29.18
CA VAL A 222 33.18 -2.76 -29.19
C VAL A 222 32.34 -4.01 -28.92
N GLN A 223 32.68 -5.14 -29.53
CA GLN A 223 31.98 -6.40 -29.31
C GLN A 223 32.17 -6.93 -27.88
N ALA A 224 33.37 -6.85 -27.32
CA ALA A 224 33.62 -7.24 -25.93
C ALA A 224 32.86 -6.35 -24.93
N ASP A 225 32.80 -5.04 -25.15
CA ASP A 225 32.03 -4.12 -24.33
C ASP A 225 30.52 -4.38 -24.43
N LEU A 226 30.02 -4.73 -25.62
CA LEU A 226 28.63 -5.17 -25.80
C LEU A 226 28.31 -6.48 -25.07
N GLN A 227 29.17 -7.50 -25.22
CA GLN A 227 28.98 -8.79 -24.55
C GLN A 227 29.00 -8.65 -23.02
N LYS A 228 29.91 -7.83 -22.50
CA LYS A 228 29.96 -7.51 -21.07
C LYS A 228 28.64 -6.90 -20.59
N ARG A 229 28.03 -6.03 -21.41
CA ARG A 229 26.73 -5.43 -21.08
C ARG A 229 25.56 -6.37 -21.21
N GLU A 230 25.53 -7.22 -22.22
CA GLU A 230 24.52 -8.26 -22.30
C GLU A 230 24.57 -9.13 -21.03
N ALA A 231 25.77 -9.45 -20.55
CA ALA A 231 25.97 -10.15 -19.28
C ALA A 231 25.49 -9.32 -18.06
N GLU A 232 25.78 -8.02 -17.99
CA GLU A 232 25.30 -7.15 -16.90
C GLU A 232 23.77 -6.98 -16.92
N ILE A 233 23.16 -6.80 -18.10
CA ILE A 233 21.71 -6.67 -18.29
C ILE A 233 20.99 -7.97 -17.94
N THR A 234 21.54 -9.12 -18.35
CA THR A 234 20.98 -10.44 -17.99
C THR A 234 21.07 -10.71 -16.49
N ALA A 235 22.21 -10.39 -15.87
CA ALA A 235 22.37 -10.50 -14.41
C ALA A 235 21.41 -9.57 -13.65
N MET A 236 21.24 -8.33 -14.11
CA MET A 236 20.27 -7.40 -13.55
C MET A 236 18.83 -7.89 -13.75
N GLY A 237 18.52 -8.43 -14.93
CA GLY A 237 17.21 -9.01 -15.24
C GLY A 237 16.86 -10.18 -14.33
N GLU A 238 17.80 -11.08 -14.05
CA GLU A 238 17.60 -12.18 -13.08
C GLU A 238 17.31 -11.65 -11.68
N GLN A 239 18.07 -10.67 -11.20
CA GLN A 239 17.87 -10.09 -9.87
C GLN A 239 16.54 -9.33 -9.76
N SER A 240 16.19 -8.52 -10.75
CA SER A 240 14.92 -7.78 -10.81
C SER A 240 13.73 -8.74 -10.91
N PHE A 241 13.83 -9.80 -11.73
CA PHE A 241 12.77 -10.79 -11.87
C PHE A 241 12.46 -11.50 -10.54
N MET A 242 13.50 -11.85 -9.77
CA MET A 242 13.33 -12.44 -8.45
C MET A 242 12.69 -11.46 -7.45
N GLN A 243 13.11 -10.19 -7.45
CA GLN A 243 12.57 -9.16 -6.55
C GLN A 243 11.11 -8.84 -6.88
N ILE A 244 10.80 -8.52 -8.14
CA ILE A 244 9.44 -8.23 -8.61
C ILE A 244 8.55 -9.47 -8.41
N GLY A 245 9.02 -10.65 -8.81
CA GLY A 245 8.29 -11.91 -8.65
C GLY A 245 7.96 -12.22 -7.19
N SER A 246 8.92 -12.01 -6.27
CA SER A 246 8.67 -12.20 -4.83
C SER A 246 7.65 -11.23 -4.27
N LEU A 247 7.67 -9.96 -4.70
CA LEU A 247 6.72 -8.94 -4.28
C LEU A 247 5.32 -9.24 -4.82
N THR A 248 5.19 -9.61 -6.10
CA THR A 248 3.93 -10.03 -6.71
C THR A 248 3.35 -11.25 -5.98
N GLY A 249 4.20 -12.23 -5.67
CA GLY A 249 3.80 -13.41 -4.88
C GLY A 249 3.30 -13.03 -3.47
N PHE A 250 4.00 -12.11 -2.80
CA PHE A 250 3.60 -11.64 -1.47
C PHE A 250 2.27 -10.90 -1.48
N VAL A 251 2.03 -10.01 -2.45
CA VAL A 251 0.74 -9.33 -2.62
C VAL A 251 -0.39 -10.34 -2.87
N LEU A 252 -0.15 -11.35 -3.71
CA LEU A 252 -1.14 -12.40 -4.00
C LEU A 252 -1.46 -13.24 -2.75
N LEU A 253 -0.44 -13.57 -1.94
CA LEU A 253 -0.62 -14.25 -0.66
C LEU A 253 -1.47 -13.42 0.32
N LEU A 254 -1.26 -12.10 0.39
CA LEU A 254 -2.08 -11.21 1.22
C LEU A 254 -3.53 -11.15 0.75
N LEU A 255 -3.78 -11.16 -0.56
CA LEU A 255 -5.14 -11.24 -1.10
C LEU A 255 -5.84 -12.55 -0.69
N VAL A 256 -5.13 -13.68 -0.74
CA VAL A 256 -5.65 -14.98 -0.29
C VAL A 256 -5.97 -14.95 1.21
N ILE A 257 -5.06 -14.43 2.05
CA ILE A 257 -5.28 -14.31 3.50
C ILE A 257 -6.48 -13.39 3.79
N SER A 258 -6.56 -12.24 3.11
CA SER A 258 -7.68 -11.31 3.23
C SER A 258 -9.00 -11.98 2.86
N TYR A 259 -9.03 -12.72 1.75
CA TYR A 259 -10.20 -13.50 1.33
C TYR A 259 -10.62 -14.50 2.40
N ILE A 260 -9.68 -15.26 2.98
CA ILE A 260 -9.96 -16.23 4.05
C ILE A 260 -10.55 -15.54 5.30
N ILE A 261 -9.96 -14.41 5.72
CA ILE A 261 -10.44 -13.65 6.88
C ILE A 261 -11.86 -13.12 6.63
N ILE A 262 -12.12 -12.53 5.47
CA ILE A 262 -13.43 -12.00 5.08
C ILE A 262 -14.45 -13.13 5.05
N HIS A 263 -14.16 -14.24 4.39
CA HIS A 263 -15.08 -15.38 4.29
C HIS A 263 -15.39 -15.97 5.68
N ARG A 264 -14.37 -16.15 6.53
CA ARG A 264 -14.54 -16.63 7.90
C ARG A 264 -15.40 -15.68 8.74
N ASN A 265 -15.20 -14.37 8.61
CA ASN A 265 -15.98 -13.36 9.32
C ASN A 265 -17.42 -13.29 8.82
N ALA A 266 -17.65 -13.35 7.51
CA ALA A 266 -18.98 -13.41 6.92
C ALA A 266 -19.76 -14.63 7.45
N ASN A 267 -19.12 -15.80 7.52
CA ASN A 267 -19.72 -17.01 8.08
C ASN A 267 -19.98 -16.90 9.59
N ARG A 268 -19.10 -16.23 10.36
CA ARG A 268 -19.37 -15.94 11.77
C ARG A 268 -20.58 -15.02 11.94
N ILE A 269 -20.65 -13.92 11.19
CA ILE A 269 -21.77 -12.97 11.25
C ILE A 269 -23.07 -13.67 10.89
N LYS A 270 -23.08 -14.52 9.85
CA LYS A 270 -24.27 -15.30 9.46
C LYS A 270 -24.76 -16.19 10.61
N ARG A 271 -23.86 -16.91 11.30
CA ARG A 271 -24.21 -17.72 12.49
C ARG A 271 -24.72 -16.89 13.66
N TYR A 272 -24.12 -15.74 13.92
CA TYR A 272 -24.61 -14.84 14.98
C TYR A 272 -26.02 -14.37 14.68
N LYS A 273 -26.29 -13.92 13.44
CA LYS A 273 -27.65 -13.51 13.02
C LYS A 273 -28.66 -14.63 13.24
N GLN A 274 -28.34 -15.87 12.86
CA GLN A 274 -29.20 -17.03 13.06
C GLN A 274 -29.48 -17.32 14.54
N LYS A 275 -28.47 -17.26 15.42
CA LYS A 275 -28.66 -17.45 16.85
C LYS A 275 -29.54 -16.36 17.46
N THR A 276 -29.37 -15.11 17.04
CA THR A 276 -30.21 -14.02 17.53
C THR A 276 -31.65 -14.19 17.08
N THR A 277 -31.90 -14.60 15.84
CA THR A 277 -33.27 -14.87 15.36
C THR A 277 -33.91 -16.05 16.08
N ASP A 278 -33.15 -17.11 16.36
CA ASP A 278 -33.64 -18.28 17.09
C ASP A 278 -34.00 -17.92 18.54
N LEU A 279 -33.14 -17.17 19.22
CA LEU A 279 -33.37 -16.73 20.60
C LEU A 279 -34.58 -15.79 20.72
N ILE A 280 -34.78 -14.89 19.75
CA ILE A 280 -35.98 -14.05 19.67
C ILE A 280 -37.23 -14.93 19.51
N GLY A 281 -37.16 -15.97 18.65
CA GLY A 281 -38.25 -16.93 18.48
C GLY A 281 -38.59 -17.68 19.78
N GLN A 282 -37.59 -18.17 20.50
CA GLN A 282 -37.78 -18.85 21.79
C GLN A 282 -38.40 -17.93 22.85
N LEU A 283 -37.95 -16.68 22.92
CA LEU A 283 -38.51 -15.70 23.85
C LEU A 283 -39.98 -15.42 23.54
N GLN A 284 -40.31 -15.27 22.25
CA GLN A 284 -41.69 -15.03 21.83
C GLN A 284 -42.60 -16.22 22.13
N GLN A 285 -42.11 -17.46 21.93
CA GLN A 285 -42.84 -18.67 22.31
C GLN A 285 -43.06 -18.77 23.83
N SER A 286 -42.05 -18.42 24.63
CA SER A 286 -42.18 -18.40 26.10
C SER A 286 -43.16 -17.33 26.58
N VAL A 287 -43.20 -16.17 25.94
CA VAL A 287 -44.20 -15.11 26.21
C VAL A 287 -45.60 -15.62 25.88
N GLU A 288 -45.79 -16.24 24.70
CA GLU A 288 -47.09 -16.79 24.29
C GLU A 288 -47.58 -17.88 25.26
N GLN A 289 -46.70 -18.78 25.70
CA GLN A 289 -47.01 -19.79 26.71
C GLN A 289 -47.40 -19.16 28.06
N ASN A 290 -46.69 -18.12 28.50
CA ASN A 290 -47.02 -17.41 29.73
C ASN A 290 -48.36 -16.68 29.63
N GLU A 291 -48.68 -16.04 28.49
CA GLU A 291 -49.98 -15.41 28.28
C GLU A 291 -51.12 -16.44 28.34
N ALA A 292 -50.97 -17.59 27.68
CA ALA A 292 -51.95 -18.67 27.74
C ALA A 292 -52.13 -19.20 29.17
N LEU A 293 -51.03 -19.35 29.92
CA LEU A 293 -51.08 -19.77 31.32
C LEU A 293 -51.76 -18.74 32.22
N ILE A 294 -51.48 -17.44 32.02
CA ILE A 294 -52.13 -16.35 32.75
C ILE A 294 -53.63 -16.33 32.44
N ALA A 295 -54.04 -16.51 31.18
CA ALA A 295 -55.45 -16.58 30.80
C ALA A 295 -56.16 -17.79 31.43
N SER A 296 -55.52 -18.96 31.42
CA SER A 296 -56.02 -20.17 32.08
C SER A 296 -56.14 -19.97 33.60
N ARG A 297 -55.11 -19.42 34.25
CA ARG A 297 -55.11 -19.11 35.68
C ARG A 297 -56.21 -18.11 36.03
N LYS A 298 -56.39 -17.06 35.22
CA LYS A 298 -57.46 -16.06 35.41
C LYS A 298 -58.84 -16.72 35.37
N LYS A 299 -59.07 -17.64 34.43
CA LYS A 299 -60.32 -18.40 34.32
C LYS A 299 -60.54 -19.30 35.54
N ALA A 300 -59.52 -20.06 35.96
CA ALA A 300 -59.60 -20.92 37.13
C ALA A 300 -59.88 -20.14 38.43
N VAL A 301 -59.16 -19.04 38.66
CA VAL A 301 -59.39 -18.16 39.83
C VAL A 301 -60.81 -17.58 39.82
N HIS A 302 -61.30 -17.16 38.65
CA HIS A 302 -62.67 -16.67 38.52
C HIS A 302 -63.70 -17.75 38.88
N THR A 303 -63.54 -18.98 38.38
CA THR A 303 -64.41 -20.11 38.71
C THR A 303 -64.36 -20.47 40.19
N ILE A 304 -63.16 -20.61 40.77
CA ILE A 304 -62.99 -20.92 42.21
C ILE A 304 -63.66 -19.85 43.07
N THR A 305 -63.48 -18.57 42.72
CA THR A 305 -64.10 -17.46 43.46
C THR A 305 -65.63 -17.54 43.42
N HIS A 306 -66.20 -17.89 42.27
CA HIS A 306 -67.65 -18.06 42.13
C HIS A 306 -68.16 -19.24 42.97
N GLU A 307 -67.48 -20.39 42.91
CA GLU A 307 -67.88 -21.59 43.66
C GLU A 307 -67.73 -21.43 45.17
N LEU A 308 -66.72 -20.70 45.66
CA LEU A 308 -66.54 -20.45 47.09
C LEU A 308 -67.51 -19.39 47.64
N ARG A 309 -67.93 -18.42 46.82
CA ARG A 309 -68.84 -17.34 47.25
C ARG A 309 -70.19 -17.89 47.71
N THR A 310 -70.73 -18.89 47.01
CA THR A 310 -72.06 -19.46 47.29
C THR A 310 -72.16 -20.12 48.67
N PRO A 311 -71.28 -21.08 49.05
CA PRO A 311 -71.33 -21.69 50.38
C PRO A 311 -70.96 -20.70 51.50
N LEU A 312 -70.01 -19.77 51.27
CA LEU A 312 -69.67 -18.74 52.28
C LEU A 312 -70.87 -17.83 52.59
N THR A 313 -71.62 -17.42 51.57
CA THR A 313 -72.84 -16.62 51.75
C THR A 313 -73.89 -17.39 52.56
N ALA A 314 -74.05 -18.70 52.30
CA ALA A 314 -74.96 -19.55 53.06
C ALA A 314 -74.51 -19.73 54.52
N ILE A 315 -73.22 -20.01 54.76
CA ILE A 315 -72.66 -20.16 56.12
C ILE A 315 -72.83 -18.88 56.93
N ILE A 316 -72.52 -17.71 56.35
CA ILE A 316 -72.73 -16.41 57.01
C ILE A 316 -74.21 -16.22 57.40
N GLY A 317 -75.13 -16.59 56.51
CA GLY A 317 -76.57 -16.55 56.80
C GLY A 317 -76.98 -17.46 57.97
N TYR A 318 -76.41 -18.66 58.08
CA TYR A 318 -76.68 -19.58 59.18
C TYR A 318 -76.04 -19.12 60.51
N THR A 319 -74.81 -18.58 60.47
CA THR A 319 -74.14 -18.11 61.69
C THR A 319 -74.88 -16.93 62.31
N SER A 320 -75.39 -15.99 61.50
CA SER A 320 -76.20 -14.87 62.03
C SER A 320 -77.53 -15.30 62.65
N LEU A 321 -78.10 -16.45 62.23
CA LEU A 321 -79.29 -17.02 62.84
C LEU A 321 -78.98 -17.76 64.16
N MET A 322 -77.81 -18.41 64.25
CA MET A 322 -77.38 -19.12 65.45
C MET A 322 -76.93 -18.19 66.58
N GLU A 323 -76.32 -17.04 66.24
CA GLU A 323 -75.89 -16.02 67.21
C GLU A 323 -77.07 -15.46 68.01
N LYS A 324 -78.18 -15.10 67.33
CA LYS A 324 -79.41 -14.64 67.98
C LYS A 324 -80.05 -15.67 68.94
N GLY A 325 -79.98 -16.96 68.61
CA GLY A 325 -80.55 -18.03 69.45
C GLY A 325 -79.73 -18.33 70.69
N ASN A 326 -78.42 -18.14 70.64
CA ASN A 326 -77.51 -18.43 71.75
C ASN A 326 -77.43 -17.29 72.78
N GLU A 327 -77.60 -16.04 72.34
CA GLU A 327 -77.62 -14.85 73.22
C GLU A 327 -78.76 -14.89 74.25
N ALA A 328 -79.96 -15.31 73.84
CA ALA A 328 -81.10 -15.46 74.75
C ALA A 328 -80.87 -16.51 75.85
N VAL A 329 -80.21 -17.63 75.51
CA VAL A 329 -79.90 -18.72 76.46
C VAL A 329 -78.80 -18.30 77.44
N MET A 330 -77.80 -17.54 76.97
CA MET A 330 -76.75 -17.00 77.84
C MET A 330 -77.29 -15.96 78.84
N LEU A 331 -78.22 -15.10 78.41
CA LEU A 331 -78.89 -14.12 79.28
C LEU A 331 -79.70 -14.83 80.38
N ASP A 332 -80.41 -15.91 80.07
CA ASP A 332 -81.17 -16.70 81.05
C ASP A 332 -80.29 -17.39 82.08
N LYS A 333 -79.14 -17.91 81.63
CA LYS A 333 -78.15 -18.49 82.54
C LYS A 333 -77.53 -17.43 83.44
N LEU A 334 -77.17 -16.25 82.90
CA LEU A 334 -76.62 -15.14 83.67
C LEU A 334 -77.60 -14.66 84.75
N ILE A 335 -78.89 -14.50 84.40
CA ILE A 335 -79.95 -14.12 85.34
C ILE A 335 -80.02 -15.14 86.49
N THR A 336 -80.08 -16.43 86.16
CA THR A 336 -80.27 -17.50 87.14
C THR A 336 -79.07 -17.64 88.10
N GLU A 337 -77.85 -17.60 87.57
CA GLU A 337 -76.64 -17.68 88.41
C GLU A 337 -76.49 -16.44 89.30
N THR A 338 -76.72 -15.23 88.74
CA THR A 338 -76.63 -13.99 89.53
C THR A 338 -77.70 -13.94 90.63
N GLU A 339 -78.92 -14.41 90.37
CA GLU A 339 -79.99 -14.51 91.39
C GLU A 339 -79.57 -15.44 92.55
N LYS A 340 -78.98 -16.59 92.22
CA LYS A 340 -78.49 -17.56 93.21
C LYS A 340 -77.35 -16.98 94.05
N GLU A 341 -76.41 -16.29 93.42
CA GLU A 341 -75.28 -15.65 94.09
C GLU A 341 -75.74 -14.51 95.02
N MET A 342 -76.69 -13.68 94.59
CA MET A 342 -77.26 -12.63 95.43
C MET A 342 -78.03 -13.20 96.62
N GLN A 343 -78.70 -14.34 96.45
CA GLN A 343 -79.36 -15.03 97.56
C GLN A 343 -78.34 -15.53 98.58
N ALA A 344 -77.22 -16.13 98.14
CA ALA A 344 -76.14 -16.58 99.03
C ALA A 344 -75.50 -15.40 99.80
N ILE A 345 -75.23 -14.28 99.13
CA ILE A 345 -74.71 -13.07 99.80
C ILE A 345 -75.69 -12.54 100.84
N ARG A 346 -76.99 -12.53 100.52
CA ARG A 346 -78.03 -12.08 101.46
C ARG A 346 -78.06 -12.95 102.71
N GLU A 347 -77.97 -14.27 102.55
CA GLU A 347 -77.96 -15.22 103.66
C GLU A 347 -76.70 -15.11 104.53
N ALA A 348 -75.52 -15.02 103.92
CA ALA A 348 -74.25 -14.82 104.62
C ALA A 348 -74.22 -13.49 105.38
N GLY A 349 -74.76 -12.42 104.76
CA GLY A 349 -74.93 -11.11 105.39
C GLY A 349 -75.86 -11.12 106.62
N LEU A 350 -76.95 -11.89 106.58
CA LEU A 350 -77.87 -12.05 107.72
C LEU A 350 -77.24 -12.85 108.87
N LYS A 351 -76.49 -13.90 108.54
CA LYS A 351 -75.76 -14.72 109.53
C LYS A 351 -74.51 -14.03 110.07
N LYS A 352 -74.09 -12.92 109.46
CA LYS A 352 -72.83 -12.21 109.73
C LYS A 352 -71.61 -13.11 109.58
N ASP A 353 -71.68 -14.05 108.64
CA ASP A 353 -70.59 -14.98 108.37
C ASP A 353 -69.56 -14.28 107.47
N LEU A 354 -68.54 -13.69 108.10
CA LEU A 354 -67.49 -12.93 107.41
C LEU A 354 -66.66 -13.81 106.48
N GLN A 355 -66.50 -15.11 106.81
CA GLN A 355 -65.73 -16.04 106.02
C GLN A 355 -66.50 -16.47 104.76
N GLU A 356 -67.81 -16.71 104.89
CA GLU A 356 -68.69 -16.99 103.76
C GLU A 356 -68.84 -15.76 102.84
N LEU A 357 -68.96 -14.56 103.42
CA LEU A 357 -68.98 -13.30 102.65
C LEU A 357 -67.67 -13.07 101.88
N ASP A 358 -66.52 -13.40 102.46
CA ASP A 358 -65.23 -13.25 101.76
C ASP A 358 -65.11 -14.23 100.59
N ALA A 359 -65.47 -15.49 100.81
CA ALA A 359 -65.47 -16.51 99.77
C ALA A 359 -66.40 -16.13 98.59
N LEU A 360 -67.61 -15.64 98.89
CA LEU A 360 -68.55 -15.16 97.88
C LEU A 360 -68.04 -13.91 97.16
N THR A 361 -67.44 -12.98 97.89
CA THR A 361 -66.84 -11.76 97.32
C THR A 361 -65.72 -12.10 96.35
N HIS A 362 -64.88 -13.06 96.71
CA HIS A 362 -63.80 -13.54 95.85
C HIS A 362 -64.34 -14.27 94.60
N HIS A 363 -65.36 -15.12 94.75
CA HIS A 363 -65.99 -15.85 93.65
C HIS A 363 -66.59 -14.89 92.59
N LEU A 364 -67.33 -13.89 93.05
CA LEU A 364 -68.04 -12.94 92.20
C LEU A 364 -67.15 -11.88 91.55
N ARG A 365 -65.97 -11.62 92.14
CA ARG A 365 -65.09 -10.54 91.67
C ARG A 365 -64.72 -10.68 90.21
N SER A 366 -64.36 -11.89 89.78
CA SER A 366 -63.94 -12.15 88.40
C SER A 366 -65.10 -12.06 87.40
N SER A 367 -66.29 -12.57 87.75
CA SER A 367 -67.45 -12.50 86.86
C SER A 367 -67.96 -11.07 86.71
N TRP A 368 -67.95 -10.28 87.78
CA TRP A 368 -68.40 -8.89 87.74
C TRP A 368 -67.37 -7.92 87.16
N GLU A 369 -66.07 -8.26 87.17
CA GLU A 369 -65.04 -7.47 86.49
C GLU A 369 -65.21 -7.49 84.97
N ILE A 370 -65.61 -8.64 84.40
CA ILE A 370 -65.97 -8.76 82.97
C ILE A 370 -67.15 -7.85 82.63
N LEU A 371 -68.14 -7.75 83.53
CA LEU A 371 -69.31 -6.89 83.40
C LEU A 371 -69.05 -5.42 83.81
N ARG A 372 -67.84 -5.09 84.28
CA ARG A 372 -67.46 -3.78 84.86
C ARG A 372 -68.38 -3.33 86.00
N ALA A 373 -68.80 -4.26 86.85
CA ALA A 373 -69.72 -4.05 87.97
C ALA A 373 -69.11 -4.38 89.34
N ASP A 374 -67.80 -4.64 89.41
CA ASP A 374 -67.10 -5.18 90.58
C ASP A 374 -66.82 -4.17 91.71
N GLN A 375 -67.12 -2.88 91.51
CA GLN A 375 -66.85 -1.83 92.50
C GLN A 375 -67.44 -2.12 93.90
N PRO A 376 -68.72 -2.53 94.07
CA PRO A 376 -69.26 -2.85 95.39
C PRO A 376 -68.57 -4.04 96.05
N LEU A 377 -68.14 -5.03 95.25
CA LEU A 377 -67.38 -6.19 95.75
C LEU A 377 -65.99 -5.79 96.23
N ARG A 378 -65.32 -4.84 95.55
CA ARG A 378 -64.02 -4.30 96.02
C ARG A 378 -64.15 -3.59 97.37
N GLU A 379 -65.22 -2.83 97.56
CA GLU A 379 -65.46 -2.15 98.84
C GLU A 379 -65.82 -3.14 99.95
N LEU A 380 -66.64 -4.16 99.67
CA LEU A 380 -66.90 -5.24 100.62
C LEU A 380 -65.61 -6.00 100.98
N TYR A 381 -64.79 -6.35 99.99
CA TYR A 381 -63.52 -7.04 100.18
C TYR A 381 -62.56 -6.25 101.09
N LYS A 382 -62.41 -4.94 100.85
CA LYS A 382 -61.58 -4.07 101.70
C LYS A 382 -62.05 -4.09 103.15
N LEU A 383 -63.36 -3.99 103.38
CA LEU A 383 -63.93 -4.00 104.72
C LEU A 383 -63.72 -5.33 105.44
N LEU A 384 -63.79 -6.46 104.72
CA LEU A 384 -63.53 -7.79 105.28
C LEU A 384 -62.06 -8.01 105.65
N HIS A 385 -61.14 -7.27 105.03
CA HIS A 385 -59.68 -7.43 105.18
C HIS A 385 -58.97 -6.26 105.91
N CYS A 386 -59.70 -5.33 106.50
CA CYS A 386 -59.10 -4.28 107.34
C CYS A 386 -58.72 -4.83 108.73
N ASP A 387 -57.55 -4.43 109.25
CA ASP A 387 -56.95 -4.87 110.54
C ASP A 387 -57.73 -4.48 111.83
N GLY A 388 -58.99 -4.07 111.71
CA GLY A 388 -59.88 -3.76 112.84
C GLY A 388 -61.26 -4.39 112.64
N THR A 389 -61.87 -4.92 113.71
CA THR A 389 -63.24 -5.47 113.68
C THR A 389 -64.20 -4.44 113.11
N PRO A 390 -64.73 -4.63 111.88
CA PRO A 390 -65.51 -3.59 111.22
C PRO A 390 -66.88 -3.43 111.89
N ASP A 391 -67.37 -2.19 111.95
CA ASP A 391 -68.69 -1.89 112.51
C ASP A 391 -69.80 -2.60 111.72
N ASP A 392 -70.71 -3.26 112.44
CA ASP A 392 -71.79 -4.11 111.89
C ASP A 392 -72.66 -3.37 110.88
N LYS A 393 -72.90 -2.08 111.14
CA LYS A 393 -73.65 -1.18 110.25
C LYS A 393 -72.90 -0.92 108.94
N THR A 394 -71.57 -0.85 108.99
CA THR A 394 -70.72 -0.62 107.82
C THR A 394 -70.68 -1.85 106.91
N ILE A 395 -70.56 -3.05 107.47
CA ILE A 395 -70.62 -4.30 106.70
C ILE A 395 -72.02 -4.48 106.09
N GLY A 396 -73.09 -4.24 106.86
CA GLY A 396 -74.46 -4.33 106.36
C GLY A 396 -74.73 -3.38 105.18
N ASN A 397 -74.19 -2.16 105.22
CA ASN A 397 -74.30 -1.21 104.10
C ASN A 397 -73.53 -1.68 102.86
N ALA A 398 -72.34 -2.27 103.04
CA ALA A 398 -71.55 -2.80 101.93
C ALA A 398 -72.20 -4.04 101.29
N VAL A 399 -72.71 -4.97 102.09
CA VAL A 399 -73.49 -6.12 101.61
C VAL A 399 -74.73 -5.65 100.85
N LYS A 400 -75.43 -4.63 101.35
CA LYS A 400 -76.58 -4.04 100.65
C LYS A 400 -76.18 -3.46 99.28
N ALA A 401 -75.07 -2.74 99.20
CA ALA A 401 -74.57 -2.19 97.93
C ALA A 401 -74.26 -3.28 96.89
N VAL A 402 -73.74 -4.43 97.33
CA VAL A 402 -73.53 -5.59 96.46
C VAL A 402 -74.87 -6.16 95.98
N LEU A 403 -75.84 -6.35 96.88
CA LEU A 403 -77.18 -6.86 96.52
C LEU A 403 -77.94 -5.92 95.57
N ASP A 404 -77.84 -4.61 95.77
CA ASP A 404 -78.45 -3.60 94.90
C ASP A 404 -77.84 -3.66 93.50
N LYS A 405 -76.51 -3.81 93.41
CA LYS A 405 -75.82 -3.93 92.12
C LYS A 405 -76.14 -5.23 91.39
N GLY A 406 -76.22 -6.35 92.11
CA GLY A 406 -76.65 -7.62 91.52
C GLY A 406 -78.08 -7.57 90.98
N SER A 407 -78.98 -6.88 91.70
CA SER A 407 -80.35 -6.64 91.24
C SER A 407 -80.40 -5.79 89.97
N GLU A 408 -79.51 -4.80 89.85
CA GLU A 408 -79.37 -4.00 88.62
C GLU A 408 -78.91 -4.85 87.44
N ILE A 409 -77.91 -5.73 87.63
CA ILE A 409 -77.42 -6.66 86.59
C ILE A 409 -78.56 -7.57 86.11
N ILE A 410 -79.32 -8.15 87.05
CA ILE A 410 -80.47 -9.00 86.73
C ILE A 410 -81.54 -8.21 85.95
N ARG A 411 -81.83 -6.96 86.35
CA ARG A 411 -82.82 -6.11 85.66
C ARG A 411 -82.39 -5.82 84.23
N LEU A 412 -81.13 -5.43 84.02
CA LEU A 412 -80.57 -5.15 82.71
C LEU A 412 -80.57 -6.39 81.82
N ALA A 413 -80.18 -7.54 82.37
CA ALA A 413 -80.23 -8.81 81.63
C ALA A 413 -81.67 -9.20 81.22
N LYS A 414 -82.67 -8.98 82.09
CA LYS A 414 -84.10 -9.20 81.78
C LYS A 414 -84.62 -8.24 80.71
N GLU A 415 -84.18 -6.97 80.72
CA GLU A 415 -84.54 -5.98 79.71
C GLU A 415 -83.94 -6.32 78.34
N GLU A 416 -82.68 -6.77 78.32
CA GLU A 416 -82.02 -7.24 77.09
C GLU A 416 -82.70 -8.51 76.56
N ARG A 417 -83.04 -9.46 77.43
CA ARG A 417 -83.80 -10.68 77.06
C ARG A 417 -85.12 -10.35 76.36
N ARG A 418 -85.86 -9.34 76.81
CA ARG A 418 -87.15 -8.95 76.20
C ARG A 418 -87.04 -8.48 74.76
N LYS A 419 -85.88 -7.97 74.34
CA LYS A 419 -85.65 -7.58 72.93
C LYS A 419 -85.64 -8.81 72.00
N TYR A 420 -85.32 -9.98 72.53
CA TYR A 420 -85.33 -11.25 71.79
C TYR A 420 -86.70 -11.96 71.82
N GLU A 421 -87.65 -11.55 72.68
CA GLU A 421 -89.03 -12.07 72.69
C GLU A 421 -89.98 -11.28 71.74
N ASN A 422 -89.63 -10.03 71.41
CA ASN A 422 -90.45 -9.13 70.58
C ASN A 422 -89.84 -8.83 69.20
N GLY A 423 -88.86 -9.61 68.75
CA GLY A 423 -88.08 -9.41 67.51
C GLY A 423 -88.24 -10.54 66.51
#